data_AF-A0A7K0YDC9-F1
#
_entry.id   AF-A0A7K0YDC9-F1
#
_cell.length_a   1.000
_cell.length_b   1.000
_cell.length_c   1.000
_cell.angle_alpha   90.00
_cell.angle_beta   90.00
_cell.angle_gamma   90.00
#
_symmetry.space_group_name_H-M   'P 1'
#
loop_
_entity.id
_entity.type
_entity.pdbx_description
1 polymer ?
#
loop_
_entity_poly.entity_id
_entity_poly.type
_entity_poly.pdbx_seq_one_letter_code
_entity_poly.pdbx_strand_id
1 'polypeptide(L)'
;MDEQFSEHLRNIYLELRDFEPSRQMYTAEDIYNEDEIVSFSQFVRTFYAATEISTNHSLINNEVFFDDFYDQDFFYEQHEANLLPYGPAFLALLGDDVYVERFKLHLHENAGVRLIVANLTKREDWLDLLSYDRCCMVRAEVADNLNVSERALGMLVQDPFSHVRDIAEQRLMRTQPVQTDFIKNFDISDCVCSPQAKEILIGDFFLSNGLDIPVVTQAFEEEASEFRPWHWATQPFPTPWQDYSLVESVEYLKGPIPDQYSLNHAGHGINSYSLNFRYALGDIAVFAQSAWGGAYQSASAQADAWDELQSRLSSLMIRMPVDGLDSSYVRKYLIVYSNFRIGDKVEFWEQSNGTWTQLEKLNTFDLIVEYLNMSYGLEKDRHYYHGLLDESDED
;
A
#
# COMPACT_ATOMS: atom_id res chain seq x y z
N MET A 1 -25.64 25.36 -2.41
CA MET A 1 -24.44 25.50 -1.57
C MET A 1 -24.38 26.95 -1.11
N ASP A 2 -23.99 27.21 0.13
CA ASP A 2 -24.02 28.57 0.69
C ASP A 2 -22.90 29.41 0.06
N GLU A 3 -23.24 30.61 -0.42
CA GLU A 3 -22.29 31.57 -1.00
C GLU A 3 -21.16 31.88 0.01
N GLN A 4 -21.47 31.77 1.31
CA GLN A 4 -20.54 31.89 2.41
C GLN A 4 -19.42 30.83 2.39
N PHE A 5 -19.72 29.58 2.00
CA PHE A 5 -18.72 28.51 1.98
C PHE A 5 -17.69 28.73 0.87
N SER A 6 -18.14 29.16 -0.32
CA SER A 6 -17.25 29.51 -1.43
C SER A 6 -16.36 30.71 -1.11
N GLU A 7 -16.91 31.74 -0.46
CA GLU A 7 -16.16 32.92 -0.05
C GLU A 7 -15.12 32.58 1.04
N HIS A 8 -15.48 31.72 1.99
CA HIS A 8 -14.56 31.22 3.02
C HIS A 8 -13.36 30.48 2.41
N LEU A 9 -13.62 29.53 1.50
CA LEU A 9 -12.58 28.80 0.75
C LEU A 9 -11.64 29.73 -0.02
N ARG A 10 -12.21 30.73 -0.69
CA ARG A 10 -11.45 31.74 -1.44
C ARG A 10 -10.50 32.51 -0.53
N ASN A 11 -10.98 32.93 0.64
CA ASN A 11 -10.19 33.71 1.59
C ASN A 11 -9.02 32.89 2.15
N ILE A 12 -9.26 31.64 2.56
CA ILE A 12 -8.20 30.72 3.02
C ILE A 12 -7.15 30.53 1.92
N TYR A 13 -7.56 30.33 0.67
CA TYR A 13 -6.65 30.14 -0.45
C TYR A 13 -5.76 31.36 -0.70
N LEU A 14 -6.34 32.56 -0.73
CA LEU A 14 -5.59 33.79 -0.94
C LEU A 14 -4.58 34.04 0.20
N GLU A 15 -4.96 33.75 1.45
CA GLU A 15 -4.07 33.91 2.60
C GLU A 15 -2.87 32.94 2.58
N LEU A 16 -3.10 31.68 2.22
CA LEU A 16 -2.04 30.68 2.18
C LEU A 16 -1.15 30.79 0.94
N ARG A 17 -1.71 31.14 -0.22
CA ARG A 17 -0.96 31.28 -1.47
C ARG A 17 0.02 32.46 -1.42
N ASP A 18 -0.42 33.59 -0.87
CA ASP A 18 0.34 34.84 -0.95
C ASP A 18 1.35 35.01 0.22
N PHE A 19 1.38 34.08 1.18
CA PHE A 19 2.35 33.99 2.29
C PHE A 19 2.66 35.34 2.99
N GLU A 20 1.67 36.23 3.15
CA GLU A 20 1.88 37.49 3.88
C GLU A 20 1.76 37.26 5.41
N PRO A 21 2.88 37.17 6.17
CA PRO A 21 2.87 36.65 7.54
C PRO A 21 2.16 37.58 8.54
N SER A 22 1.89 38.83 8.16
CA SER A 22 1.29 39.84 9.03
C SER A 22 -0.25 39.80 9.08
N ARG A 23 -0.88 38.94 8.26
CA ARG A 23 -2.35 38.86 8.14
C ARG A 23 -2.93 37.45 8.27
N GLN A 24 -2.11 36.40 8.38
CA GLN A 24 -2.61 35.03 8.50
C GLN A 24 -3.53 34.90 9.72
N MET A 25 -4.83 34.71 9.46
CA MET A 25 -5.78 34.35 10.51
C MET A 25 -5.70 32.85 10.85
N TYR A 26 -5.22 32.04 9.90
CA TYR A 26 -5.15 30.59 10.02
C TYR A 26 -3.72 30.08 9.83
N THR A 27 -3.28 29.19 10.71
CA THR A 27 -2.07 28.38 10.51
C THR A 27 -2.41 27.12 9.70
N ALA A 28 -1.39 26.45 9.14
CA ALA A 28 -1.60 25.17 8.47
C ALA A 28 -2.15 24.10 9.44
N GLU A 29 -1.74 24.15 10.71
CA GLU A 29 -2.33 23.35 11.78
C GLU A 29 -3.81 23.64 12.01
N ASP A 30 -4.20 24.92 12.06
CA ASP A 30 -5.61 25.27 12.27
C ASP A 30 -6.47 24.69 11.14
N ILE A 31 -6.00 24.82 9.89
CA ILE A 31 -6.71 24.30 8.72
C ILE A 31 -6.74 22.77 8.73
N TYR A 32 -5.61 22.10 9.01
CA TYR A 32 -5.56 20.63 9.03
C TYR A 32 -6.57 20.02 10.02
N ASN A 33 -6.79 20.68 11.16
CA ASN A 33 -7.72 20.23 12.19
C ASN A 33 -9.20 20.61 11.91
N GLU A 34 -9.50 21.25 10.78
CA GLU A 34 -10.89 21.48 10.35
C GLU A 34 -11.48 20.15 9.84
N ASP A 35 -12.13 19.43 10.76
CA ASP A 35 -12.83 18.17 10.54
C ASP A 35 -14.21 18.34 9.90
N GLU A 36 -14.52 19.53 9.35
CA GLU A 36 -15.77 19.70 8.61
C GLU A 36 -15.77 18.76 7.40
N ILE A 37 -16.76 17.88 7.39
CA ILE A 37 -16.91 16.87 6.38
C ILE A 37 -17.62 17.48 5.17
N VAL A 38 -16.97 17.42 4.01
CA VAL A 38 -17.52 17.91 2.75
C VAL A 38 -17.51 16.81 1.70
N SER A 39 -18.51 16.80 0.83
CA SER A 39 -18.51 15.89 -0.31
C SER A 39 -17.31 16.21 -1.23
N PHE A 40 -16.55 15.21 -1.64
CA PHE A 40 -15.39 15.35 -2.55
C PHE A 40 -15.73 16.16 -3.80
N SER A 41 -16.82 15.79 -4.47
CA SER A 41 -17.28 16.46 -5.68
C SER A 41 -17.71 17.91 -5.42
N GLN A 42 -18.35 18.18 -4.28
CA GLN A 42 -18.71 19.54 -3.87
C GLN A 42 -17.48 20.38 -3.57
N PHE A 43 -16.54 19.85 -2.80
CA PHE A 43 -15.30 20.52 -2.42
C PHE A 43 -14.49 20.93 -3.64
N VAL A 44 -14.24 19.98 -4.54
CA VAL A 44 -13.53 20.21 -5.80
C VAL A 44 -14.19 21.32 -6.63
N ARG A 45 -15.51 21.25 -6.84
CA ARG A 45 -16.27 22.29 -7.57
C ARG A 45 -16.08 23.66 -6.94
N THR A 46 -16.24 23.75 -5.63
CA THR A 46 -16.18 25.02 -4.91
C THR A 46 -14.80 25.61 -4.94
N PHE A 47 -13.77 24.79 -4.76
CA PHE A 47 -12.39 25.23 -4.83
C PHE A 47 -12.05 25.83 -6.21
N TYR A 48 -12.40 25.16 -7.30
CA TYR A 48 -12.11 25.71 -8.64
C TYR A 48 -12.91 26.96 -8.95
N ALA A 49 -14.19 27.00 -8.57
CA ALA A 49 -15.00 28.21 -8.71
C ALA A 49 -14.40 29.39 -7.93
N ALA A 50 -13.83 29.14 -6.75
CA ALA A 50 -13.23 30.15 -5.88
C ALA A 50 -11.86 30.66 -6.35
N THR A 51 -11.05 29.80 -6.97
CA THR A 51 -9.64 30.09 -7.27
C THR A 51 -9.39 30.60 -8.69
N GLU A 52 -10.39 30.53 -9.58
CA GLU A 52 -10.26 30.88 -11.01
C GLU A 52 -9.14 30.10 -11.73
N ILE A 53 -8.69 28.98 -11.16
CA ILE A 53 -7.67 28.11 -11.75
C ILE A 53 -8.31 27.32 -12.90
N SER A 54 -7.89 27.61 -14.12
CA SER A 54 -8.15 26.78 -15.30
C SER A 54 -7.29 25.53 -15.22
N THR A 55 -7.91 24.37 -15.10
CA THR A 55 -7.23 23.08 -15.06
C THR A 55 -7.39 22.39 -16.40
N ASN A 56 -6.27 22.04 -17.03
CA ASN A 56 -6.22 21.33 -18.32
C ASN A 56 -6.06 19.80 -18.17
N HIS A 57 -6.08 19.25 -16.94
CA HIS A 57 -5.73 17.84 -16.70
C HIS A 57 -6.58 17.13 -15.63
N SER A 58 -6.95 15.88 -15.95
CA SER A 58 -7.40 14.74 -15.12
C SER A 58 -8.88 14.62 -14.67
N LEU A 59 -9.18 13.43 -14.12
CA LEU A 59 -10.42 12.93 -13.50
C LEU A 59 -11.22 13.97 -12.71
N ILE A 60 -10.52 14.94 -12.12
CA ILE A 60 -11.07 16.01 -11.29
C ILE A 60 -11.85 17.07 -12.13
N ASN A 61 -11.50 17.24 -13.42
CA ASN A 61 -12.12 18.24 -14.31
C ASN A 61 -13.21 17.70 -15.21
N ASN A 62 -13.18 16.40 -15.49
CA ASN A 62 -14.14 15.85 -16.42
C ASN A 62 -15.54 15.95 -15.79
N GLU A 63 -16.48 16.59 -16.49
CA GLU A 63 -17.93 16.65 -16.20
C GLU A 63 -18.55 15.26 -15.93
N VAL A 64 -17.78 14.20 -16.17
CA VAL A 64 -17.99 12.81 -15.78
C VAL A 64 -18.36 12.62 -14.31
N PHE A 65 -17.76 13.35 -13.36
CA PHE A 65 -18.20 13.27 -11.95
C PHE A 65 -19.52 14.01 -11.69
N PHE A 66 -19.98 14.80 -12.65
CA PHE A 66 -20.75 15.99 -12.35
C PHE A 66 -22.11 16.08 -13.01
N ASP A 67 -22.31 15.53 -14.21
CA ASP A 67 -23.56 15.74 -14.97
C ASP A 67 -24.41 14.48 -15.24
N ASP A 68 -23.86 13.26 -15.25
CA ASP A 68 -24.63 12.04 -15.64
C ASP A 68 -25.01 11.10 -14.47
N PHE A 69 -24.55 11.34 -13.24
CA PHE A 69 -24.87 10.47 -12.09
C PHE A 69 -26.18 10.83 -11.36
N TYR A 70 -26.97 11.75 -11.90
CA TYR A 70 -28.18 12.29 -11.24
C TYR A 70 -29.41 11.36 -11.23
N ASP A 71 -29.34 10.17 -11.84
CA ASP A 71 -30.50 9.27 -11.92
C ASP A 71 -30.29 7.91 -11.22
N GLN A 72 -29.22 7.75 -10.43
CA GLN A 72 -29.05 6.59 -9.56
C GLN A 72 -28.58 7.01 -8.17
N ASP A 73 -29.54 7.23 -7.27
CA ASP A 73 -29.36 7.42 -5.82
C ASP A 73 -28.51 6.30 -5.15
N PHE A 74 -28.22 5.20 -5.86
CA PHE A 74 -27.53 4.02 -5.35
C PHE A 74 -26.00 4.16 -5.23
N PHE A 75 -25.37 5.02 -6.03
CA PHE A 75 -23.89 5.13 -6.07
C PHE A 75 -23.30 6.12 -5.05
N TYR A 76 -24.07 7.11 -4.60
CA TYR A 76 -23.57 8.14 -3.68
C TYR A 76 -23.58 7.72 -2.21
N GLU A 77 -24.53 6.86 -1.80
CA GLU A 77 -24.62 6.36 -0.42
C GLU A 77 -23.51 5.37 -0.07
N GLN A 78 -22.81 4.81 -1.07
CA GLN A 78 -21.85 3.73 -0.89
C GLN A 78 -20.41 4.19 -0.80
N HIS A 79 -20.12 5.48 -0.66
CA HIS A 79 -18.78 5.94 -0.33
C HIS A 79 -18.82 6.88 0.86
N GLU A 80 -18.65 6.34 2.07
CA GLU A 80 -18.19 7.13 3.21
C GLU A 80 -16.83 7.80 2.88
N ALA A 81 -16.06 7.26 1.93
CA ALA A 81 -14.84 7.87 1.37
C ALA A 81 -15.06 9.15 0.52
N ASN A 82 -16.31 9.49 0.16
CA ASN A 82 -16.63 10.76 -0.50
C ASN A 82 -16.75 11.92 0.50
N LEU A 83 -16.67 11.64 1.80
CA LEU A 83 -16.62 12.63 2.87
C LEU A 83 -15.15 12.98 3.10
N LEU A 84 -14.70 14.09 2.53
CA LEU A 84 -13.36 14.61 2.72
C LEU A 84 -13.29 15.36 4.05
N PRO A 85 -12.24 15.13 4.86
CA PRO A 85 -11.86 16.12 5.85
C PRO A 85 -11.37 17.35 5.09
N TYR A 86 -12.08 18.47 5.27
CA TYR A 86 -11.89 19.71 4.53
C TYR A 86 -10.45 20.22 4.60
N GLY A 87 -9.86 20.23 5.81
CA GLY A 87 -8.51 20.69 6.06
C GLY A 87 -7.42 19.97 5.26
N PRO A 88 -7.26 18.64 5.42
CA PRO A 88 -6.28 17.85 4.70
C PRO A 88 -6.43 17.92 3.17
N ALA A 89 -7.66 17.92 2.66
CA ALA A 89 -7.92 18.05 1.23
C ALA A 89 -7.50 19.43 0.70
N PHE A 90 -7.74 20.48 1.47
CA PHE A 90 -7.32 21.84 1.14
C PHE A 90 -5.80 21.97 1.09
N LEU A 91 -5.11 21.44 2.10
CA LEU A 91 -3.65 21.44 2.14
C LEU A 91 -3.04 20.63 0.99
N ALA A 92 -3.67 19.52 0.58
CA ALA A 92 -3.27 18.75 -0.60
C ALA A 92 -3.45 19.58 -1.90
N LEU A 93 -4.56 20.33 -2.02
CA LEU A 93 -4.85 21.16 -3.19
C LEU A 93 -3.89 22.34 -3.38
N LEU A 94 -3.31 22.87 -2.29
CA LEU A 94 -2.28 23.90 -2.39
C LEU A 94 -1.04 23.40 -3.13
N GLY A 95 -0.85 22.08 -3.23
CA GLY A 95 0.21 21.45 -4.01
C GLY A 95 1.63 21.80 -3.56
N ASP A 96 1.77 22.36 -2.36
CA ASP A 96 3.08 22.61 -1.76
C ASP A 96 3.56 21.31 -1.11
N ASP A 97 4.64 20.75 -1.67
CA ASP A 97 5.23 19.51 -1.18
C ASP A 97 5.61 19.62 0.32
N VAL A 98 5.82 20.83 0.86
CA VAL A 98 6.06 21.04 2.28
C VAL A 98 4.86 20.58 3.12
N TYR A 99 3.63 20.87 2.70
CA TYR A 99 2.43 20.48 3.46
C TYR A 99 2.11 19.00 3.31
N VAL A 100 2.22 18.46 2.09
CA VAL A 100 1.98 17.03 1.86
C VAL A 100 2.98 16.17 2.64
N GLU A 101 4.25 16.57 2.73
CA GLU A 101 5.25 15.91 3.59
C GLU A 101 4.92 16.09 5.08
N ARG A 102 4.71 17.34 5.52
CA ARG A 102 4.51 17.69 6.94
C ARG A 102 3.33 16.96 7.56
N PHE A 103 2.23 16.86 6.81
CA PHE A 103 0.99 16.22 7.26
C PHE A 103 0.83 14.79 6.72
N LYS A 104 1.87 14.26 6.04
CA LYS A 104 1.86 12.93 5.42
C LYS A 104 0.59 12.67 4.60
N LEU A 105 0.17 13.65 3.79
CA LEU A 105 -1.11 13.59 3.08
C LEU A 105 -1.14 12.46 2.04
N HIS A 106 0.03 12.02 1.56
CA HIS A 106 0.18 10.84 0.72
C HIS A 106 -0.13 9.51 1.44
N LEU A 107 -0.22 9.52 2.79
CA LEU A 107 -0.64 8.39 3.64
C LEU A 107 -1.99 8.62 4.31
N HIS A 108 -2.67 9.73 4.02
CA HIS A 108 -3.90 10.09 4.69
C HIS A 108 -4.93 8.97 4.53
N GLU A 109 -5.65 8.54 5.57
CA GLU A 109 -6.58 7.39 5.52
C GLU A 109 -7.67 7.50 4.43
N ASN A 110 -8.15 8.72 4.19
CA ASN A 110 -9.10 9.07 3.15
C ASN A 110 -8.47 9.06 1.74
N ALA A 111 -9.00 8.23 0.85
CA ALA A 111 -8.50 8.09 -0.51
C ALA A 111 -8.68 9.33 -1.39
N GLY A 112 -9.68 10.18 -1.12
CA GLY A 112 -9.88 11.44 -1.84
C GLY A 112 -8.75 12.43 -1.59
N VAL A 113 -8.22 12.50 -0.36
CA VAL A 113 -7.03 13.32 -0.06
C VAL A 113 -5.83 12.81 -0.86
N ARG A 114 -5.58 11.49 -0.85
CA ARG A 114 -4.47 10.87 -1.59
C ARG A 114 -4.63 11.01 -3.11
N LEU A 115 -5.86 11.01 -3.63
CA LEU A 115 -6.17 11.25 -5.03
C LEU A 115 -5.76 12.68 -5.45
N ILE A 116 -6.08 13.68 -4.62
CA ILE A 116 -5.65 15.07 -4.85
C ILE A 116 -4.12 15.16 -4.88
N VAL A 117 -3.45 14.52 -3.91
CA VAL A 117 -1.98 14.47 -3.87
C VAL A 117 -1.43 13.85 -5.14
N ALA A 118 -1.96 12.70 -5.58
CA ALA A 118 -1.55 12.01 -6.81
C ALA A 118 -1.73 12.89 -8.05
N ASN A 119 -2.79 13.69 -8.13
CA ASN A 119 -3.04 14.57 -9.26
C ASN A 119 -2.03 15.74 -9.33
N LEU A 120 -1.77 16.38 -8.19
CA LEU A 120 -1.10 17.69 -8.17
C LEU A 120 0.40 17.61 -7.94
N THR A 121 0.89 16.54 -7.31
CA THR A 121 2.31 16.47 -6.98
C THR A 121 3.19 16.35 -8.22
N LYS A 122 4.40 16.91 -8.11
CA LYS A 122 5.48 16.76 -9.08
C LYS A 122 6.58 15.83 -8.58
N ARG A 123 6.44 15.30 -7.36
CA ARG A 123 7.40 14.40 -6.72
C ARG A 123 7.22 12.99 -7.23
N GLU A 124 8.20 12.54 -8.01
CA GLU A 124 8.24 11.18 -8.55
C GLU A 124 8.22 10.12 -7.44
N ASP A 125 8.90 10.35 -6.31
CA ASP A 125 8.97 9.41 -5.21
C ASP A 125 7.63 9.20 -4.49
N TRP A 126 6.78 10.23 -4.42
CA TRP A 126 5.41 10.09 -3.91
C TRP A 126 4.48 9.40 -4.90
N LEU A 127 4.63 9.67 -6.19
CA LEU A 127 3.88 8.96 -7.23
C LEU A 127 4.26 7.48 -7.24
N ASP A 128 5.54 7.16 -7.07
CA ASP A 128 6.00 5.78 -6.89
C ASP A 128 5.35 5.12 -5.68
N LEU A 129 5.23 5.82 -4.56
CA LEU A 129 4.56 5.29 -3.38
C LEU A 129 3.05 5.10 -3.60
N LEU A 130 2.37 6.13 -4.14
CA LEU A 130 0.93 6.11 -4.43
C LEU A 130 0.58 5.14 -5.55
N SER A 131 1.54 4.70 -6.36
CA SER A 131 1.34 3.61 -7.32
C SER A 131 0.98 2.28 -6.63
N TYR A 132 1.26 2.15 -5.32
CA TYR A 132 0.84 1.02 -4.48
C TYR A 132 -0.46 1.26 -3.72
N ASP A 133 -1.12 2.41 -3.88
CA ASP A 133 -2.28 2.79 -3.09
C ASP A 133 -3.37 1.72 -3.14
N ARG A 134 -4.10 1.48 -2.04
CA ARG A 134 -5.22 0.53 -2.01
C ARG A 134 -6.36 0.93 -2.95
N CYS A 135 -6.56 2.24 -3.12
CA CYS A 135 -7.59 2.80 -3.98
C CYS A 135 -7.15 2.79 -5.44
N CYS A 136 -7.88 2.09 -6.29
CA CYS A 136 -7.58 2.07 -7.72
C CYS A 136 -7.74 3.44 -8.39
N MET A 137 -8.60 4.33 -7.87
CA MET A 137 -8.71 5.69 -8.40
C MET A 137 -7.43 6.49 -8.17
N VAL A 138 -6.80 6.33 -6.99
CA VAL A 138 -5.52 6.97 -6.70
C VAL A 138 -4.46 6.44 -7.65
N ARG A 139 -4.38 5.13 -7.86
CA ARG A 139 -3.42 4.52 -8.80
C ARG A 139 -3.67 4.93 -10.26
N ALA A 140 -4.93 5.07 -10.68
CA ALA A 140 -5.30 5.59 -12.00
C ALA A 140 -4.80 7.02 -12.19
N GLU A 141 -4.97 7.87 -11.17
CA GLU A 141 -4.48 9.25 -11.18
C GLU A 141 -2.95 9.30 -11.22
N VAL A 142 -2.27 8.44 -10.47
CA VAL A 142 -0.80 8.28 -10.56
C VAL A 142 -0.38 7.91 -11.98
N ALA A 143 -1.08 6.98 -12.64
CA ALA A 143 -0.77 6.58 -14.01
C ALA A 143 -0.96 7.72 -15.03
N ASP A 144 -1.92 8.62 -14.82
CA ASP A 144 -2.18 9.77 -15.69
C ASP A 144 -1.24 10.96 -15.41
N ASN A 145 -0.66 11.04 -14.21
CA ASN A 145 0.24 12.13 -13.83
C ASN A 145 1.46 12.20 -14.76
N LEU A 146 1.82 13.41 -15.19
CA LEU A 146 2.93 13.59 -16.13
C LEU A 146 4.31 13.30 -15.53
N ASN A 147 4.45 13.37 -14.21
CA ASN A 147 5.70 13.23 -13.46
C ASN A 147 5.91 11.80 -12.92
N VAL A 148 5.01 10.86 -13.20
CA VAL A 148 5.14 9.46 -12.76
C VAL A 148 6.39 8.80 -13.38
N SER A 149 7.08 7.98 -12.59
CA SER A 149 8.26 7.26 -13.08
C SER A 149 7.89 6.17 -14.10
N GLU A 150 8.84 5.82 -14.97
CA GLU A 150 8.69 4.65 -15.85
C GLU A 150 8.55 3.34 -15.04
N ARG A 151 9.14 3.29 -13.85
CA ARG A 151 9.04 2.15 -12.94
C ARG A 151 7.61 1.96 -12.44
N ALA A 152 7.00 3.01 -11.90
CA ALA A 152 5.62 2.99 -11.42
C ALA A 152 4.66 2.66 -12.57
N LEU A 153 4.84 3.26 -13.75
CA LEU A 153 4.05 2.91 -14.93
C LEU A 153 4.19 1.43 -15.32
N GLY A 154 5.41 0.91 -15.37
CA GLY A 154 5.66 -0.50 -15.69
C GLY A 154 4.95 -1.46 -14.74
N MET A 155 4.84 -1.09 -13.46
CA MET A 155 4.04 -1.84 -12.49
C MET A 155 2.53 -1.68 -12.74
N LEU A 156 2.05 -0.47 -12.97
CA LEU A 156 0.62 -0.16 -13.16
C LEU A 156 0.05 -0.78 -14.46
N VAL A 157 0.89 -1.11 -15.46
CA VAL A 157 0.48 -1.96 -16.61
C VAL A 157 0.01 -3.35 -16.18
N GLN A 158 0.41 -3.82 -15.00
CA GLN A 158 -0.05 -5.10 -14.43
C GLN A 158 -1.19 -4.93 -13.40
N ASP A 159 -1.76 -3.72 -13.25
CA ASP A 159 -2.86 -3.40 -12.31
C ASP A 159 -3.98 -4.46 -12.34
N PRO A 160 -4.55 -4.99 -11.23
CA PRO A 160 -5.65 -5.93 -11.34
C PRO A 160 -6.88 -5.32 -12.02
N PHE A 161 -7.01 -4.00 -11.99
CA PHE A 161 -8.10 -3.27 -12.63
C PHE A 161 -7.71 -2.79 -14.02
N SER A 162 -8.54 -3.12 -15.01
CA SER A 162 -8.26 -2.80 -16.43
C SER A 162 -8.06 -1.32 -16.69
N HIS A 163 -8.83 -0.44 -16.05
CA HIS A 163 -8.73 1.01 -16.24
C HIS A 163 -7.34 1.55 -15.91
N VAL A 164 -6.73 1.12 -14.79
CA VAL A 164 -5.38 1.56 -14.41
C VAL A 164 -4.37 1.07 -15.45
N ARG A 165 -4.49 -0.19 -15.91
CA ARG A 165 -3.62 -0.74 -16.95
C ARG A 165 -3.72 0.07 -18.24
N ASP A 166 -4.94 0.35 -18.70
CA ASP A 166 -5.18 1.06 -19.96
C ASP A 166 -4.58 2.48 -19.93
N ILE A 167 -4.69 3.19 -18.80
CA ILE A 167 -4.07 4.51 -18.61
C ILE A 167 -2.54 4.40 -18.60
N ALA A 168 -1.99 3.44 -17.84
CA ALA A 168 -0.55 3.24 -17.73
C ALA A 168 0.10 2.85 -19.07
N GLU A 169 -0.54 1.95 -19.84
CA GLU A 169 -0.09 1.54 -21.17
C GLU A 169 -0.08 2.73 -22.15
N GLN A 170 -1.15 3.53 -22.16
CA GLN A 170 -1.22 4.73 -23.01
C GLN A 170 -0.16 5.76 -22.64
N ARG A 171 0.08 5.96 -21.34
CA ARG A 171 1.13 6.85 -20.84
C ARG A 171 2.52 6.39 -21.31
N LEU A 172 2.82 5.09 -21.22
CA LEU A 172 4.07 4.50 -21.71
C LEU A 172 4.24 4.64 -23.23
N MET A 173 3.15 4.53 -24.00
CA MET A 173 3.18 4.68 -25.46
C MET A 173 3.36 6.14 -25.91
N ARG A 174 3.39 7.12 -24.99
CA ARG A 174 3.51 8.57 -25.25
C ARG A 174 2.49 9.09 -26.26
N THR A 175 1.33 8.42 -26.37
CA THR A 175 0.19 8.97 -27.08
C THR A 175 -0.29 10.22 -26.34
N GLN A 176 -0.87 11.17 -27.07
CA GLN A 176 -1.42 12.42 -26.51
C GLN A 176 -2.27 12.17 -25.25
N PRO A 177 -2.47 13.19 -24.38
CA PRO A 177 -3.31 13.06 -23.19
C PRO A 177 -4.60 12.33 -23.52
N VAL A 178 -4.87 11.28 -22.74
CA VAL A 178 -6.02 10.42 -22.95
C VAL A 178 -7.27 11.24 -22.70
N GLN A 179 -8.14 11.39 -23.71
CA GLN A 179 -9.50 11.87 -23.48
C GLN A 179 -10.28 10.75 -22.78
N THR A 180 -10.33 10.80 -21.45
CA THR A 180 -10.94 9.74 -20.63
C THR A 180 -12.43 9.98 -20.39
N ASP A 181 -13.26 9.73 -21.41
CA ASP A 181 -14.69 9.44 -21.19
C ASP A 181 -14.91 8.14 -20.37
N PHE A 182 -13.84 7.37 -20.16
CA PHE A 182 -13.81 6.06 -19.52
C PHE A 182 -14.22 6.04 -18.04
N ILE A 183 -14.06 7.15 -17.32
CA ILE A 183 -14.41 7.24 -15.90
C ILE A 183 -15.92 7.03 -15.70
N LYS A 184 -16.74 7.36 -16.71
CA LYS A 184 -18.21 7.14 -16.68
C LYS A 184 -18.59 5.66 -16.54
N ASN A 185 -17.70 4.76 -16.98
CA ASN A 185 -17.92 3.33 -16.97
C ASN A 185 -17.11 2.63 -15.88
N PHE A 186 -16.55 3.39 -14.93
CA PHE A 186 -15.77 2.83 -13.85
C PHE A 186 -16.71 2.12 -12.86
N ASP A 187 -16.71 0.79 -12.87
CA ASP A 187 -17.44 -0.01 -11.88
C ASP A 187 -16.69 0.05 -10.54
N ILE A 188 -17.03 1.07 -9.76
CA ILE A 188 -16.40 1.36 -8.48
C ILE A 188 -16.69 0.29 -7.42
N SER A 189 -17.67 -0.57 -7.66
CA SER A 189 -18.03 -1.66 -6.73
C SER A 189 -16.88 -2.66 -6.52
N ASP A 190 -15.94 -2.74 -7.48
CA ASP A 190 -14.75 -3.59 -7.37
C ASP A 190 -13.60 -2.91 -6.59
N CYS A 191 -13.68 -1.60 -6.30
CA CYS A 191 -12.64 -0.89 -5.56
C CYS A 191 -12.69 -1.29 -4.08
N VAL A 192 -11.53 -1.53 -3.46
CA VAL A 192 -11.44 -1.84 -2.01
C VAL A 192 -11.89 -0.69 -1.11
N CYS A 193 -12.02 0.52 -1.66
CA CYS A 193 -12.64 1.63 -0.92
C CYS A 193 -14.18 1.55 -0.88
N SER A 194 -14.80 0.58 -1.55
CA SER A 194 -16.23 0.31 -1.47
C SER A 194 -16.55 -0.42 -0.16
N PRO A 195 -17.54 0.01 0.64
CA PRO A 195 -18.06 -0.69 1.81
C PRO A 195 -18.56 -2.11 1.52
N GLN A 196 -18.73 -2.46 0.24
CA GLN A 196 -19.11 -3.80 -0.21
C GLN A 196 -17.92 -4.76 -0.34
N ALA A 197 -16.68 -4.27 -0.20
CA ALA A 197 -15.52 -5.12 0.00
C ALA A 197 -15.84 -6.00 1.20
N LYS A 198 -16.17 -7.27 0.92
CA LYS A 198 -16.77 -8.13 1.92
C LYS A 198 -15.76 -8.33 3.04
N GLU A 199 -16.24 -8.25 4.28
CA GLU A 199 -15.66 -8.95 5.43
C GLU A 199 -15.70 -10.47 5.15
N ILE A 200 -14.92 -10.94 4.18
CA ILE A 200 -14.63 -12.37 4.09
C ILE A 200 -13.50 -12.59 5.06
N LEU A 201 -13.88 -13.12 6.22
CA LEU A 201 -12.95 -13.56 7.25
C LEU A 201 -11.95 -14.51 6.59
N ILE A 202 -10.69 -14.10 6.57
CA ILE A 202 -9.54 -14.95 6.16
C ILE A 202 -9.69 -16.36 6.74
N GLY A 203 -10.25 -16.46 7.95
CA GLY A 203 -10.50 -17.72 8.64
C GLY A 203 -11.37 -18.73 7.89
N ASP A 204 -12.34 -18.36 7.07
CA ASP A 204 -13.25 -19.36 6.47
C ASP A 204 -12.51 -20.33 5.54
N PHE A 205 -11.60 -19.81 4.70
CA PHE A 205 -10.79 -20.67 3.83
C PHE A 205 -9.81 -21.53 4.64
N PHE A 206 -9.07 -20.91 5.55
CA PHE A 206 -8.04 -21.62 6.32
C PHE A 206 -8.64 -22.70 7.21
N LEU A 207 -9.66 -22.36 7.99
CA LEU A 207 -10.34 -23.30 8.89
C LEU A 207 -11.03 -24.43 8.11
N SER A 208 -11.67 -24.15 6.97
CA SER A 208 -12.32 -25.20 6.16
C SER A 208 -11.32 -26.16 5.49
N ASN A 209 -10.05 -25.76 5.35
CA ASN A 209 -8.97 -26.59 4.84
C ASN A 209 -8.08 -27.18 5.93
N GLY A 210 -8.41 -26.97 7.21
CA GLY A 210 -7.62 -27.45 8.34
C GLY A 210 -6.24 -26.80 8.43
N LEU A 211 -6.14 -25.54 8.03
CA LEU A 211 -4.93 -24.73 8.08
C LEU A 211 -5.03 -23.69 9.19
N ASP A 212 -3.90 -23.43 9.86
CA ASP A 212 -3.79 -22.29 10.75
C ASP A 212 -3.67 -20.97 9.96
N ILE A 213 -4.33 -19.91 10.45
CA ILE A 213 -4.21 -18.57 9.89
C ILE A 213 -2.85 -18.00 10.32
N PRO A 214 -2.06 -17.41 9.40
CA PRO A 214 -0.85 -16.72 9.77
C PRO A 214 -1.03 -15.65 10.82
N VAL A 215 0.04 -15.34 11.55
CA VAL A 215 0.06 -14.14 12.38
C VAL A 215 -0.23 -12.92 11.52
N VAL A 216 -1.25 -12.18 11.96
CA VAL A 216 -1.66 -10.89 11.45
C VAL A 216 -1.71 -9.93 12.64
N THR A 217 -1.20 -8.71 12.48
CA THR A 217 -1.34 -7.67 13.51
C THR A 217 -2.75 -7.12 13.48
N GLN A 218 -3.21 -6.54 14.59
CA GLN A 218 -4.54 -5.93 14.64
C GLN A 218 -4.72 -4.88 13.51
N ALA A 219 -3.71 -4.05 13.25
CA ALA A 219 -3.76 -3.05 12.18
C ALA A 219 -3.99 -3.70 10.79
N PHE A 220 -3.29 -4.79 10.48
CA PHE A 220 -3.49 -5.49 9.22
C PHE A 220 -4.78 -6.31 9.18
N GLU A 221 -5.30 -6.79 10.32
CA GLU A 221 -6.59 -7.45 10.39
C GLU A 221 -7.73 -6.47 10.05
N GLU A 222 -7.63 -5.23 10.54
CA GLU A 222 -8.58 -4.15 10.25
C GLU A 222 -8.48 -3.64 8.79
N GLU A 223 -7.29 -3.67 8.19
CA GLU A 223 -7.06 -3.17 6.83
C GLU A 223 -7.17 -4.23 5.72
N ALA A 224 -6.98 -5.51 6.03
CA ALA A 224 -6.92 -6.56 5.01
C ALA A 224 -8.29 -6.78 4.37
N SER A 225 -8.28 -6.92 3.04
CA SER A 225 -9.47 -7.16 2.22
C SER A 225 -9.23 -8.30 1.25
N GLU A 226 -10.29 -9.01 0.85
CA GLU A 226 -10.20 -9.97 -0.25
C GLU A 226 -10.30 -9.24 -1.59
N PHE A 227 -9.21 -9.20 -2.37
CA PHE A 227 -9.21 -8.59 -3.69
C PHE A 227 -9.76 -9.53 -4.77
N ARG A 228 -9.54 -10.84 -4.61
CA ARG A 228 -9.96 -11.93 -5.52
C ARG A 228 -10.06 -13.24 -4.73
N PRO A 229 -10.73 -14.29 -5.24
CA PRO A 229 -10.75 -15.60 -4.61
C PRO A 229 -9.35 -16.04 -4.20
N TRP A 230 -9.16 -16.21 -2.89
CA TRP A 230 -7.89 -16.63 -2.28
C TRP A 230 -6.76 -15.60 -2.40
N HIS A 231 -7.09 -14.32 -2.36
CA HIS A 231 -6.14 -13.22 -2.26
C HIS A 231 -6.63 -12.20 -1.23
N TRP A 232 -6.09 -12.29 -0.01
CA TRP A 232 -6.34 -11.36 1.08
C TRP A 232 -5.12 -10.51 1.29
N ALA A 233 -5.25 -9.19 1.23
CA ALA A 233 -4.11 -8.29 1.41
C ALA A 233 -4.56 -6.92 1.90
N THR A 234 -3.63 -6.09 2.38
CA THR A 234 -3.88 -4.67 2.63
C THR A 234 -3.67 -3.82 1.36
N GLN A 235 -2.99 -4.38 0.36
CA GLN A 235 -2.74 -3.76 -0.94
C GLN A 235 -3.05 -4.74 -2.08
N PRO A 236 -3.56 -4.28 -3.23
CA PRO A 236 -3.85 -5.14 -4.39
C PRO A 236 -2.57 -5.69 -5.05
N PHE A 237 -1.43 -5.10 -4.71
CA PHE A 237 -0.11 -5.41 -5.24
C PHE A 237 0.87 -5.84 -4.16
N PRO A 238 1.84 -6.69 -4.53
CA PRO A 238 1.87 -7.57 -5.69
C PRO A 238 0.64 -8.49 -5.83
N THR A 239 0.31 -8.84 -7.07
CA THR A 239 -0.74 -9.82 -7.38
C THR A 239 -0.33 -11.23 -6.97
N PRO A 240 -1.27 -12.19 -6.83
CA PRO A 240 -0.94 -13.57 -6.51
C PRO A 240 0.06 -14.20 -7.48
N TRP A 241 0.04 -13.80 -8.75
CA TRP A 241 0.99 -14.30 -9.75
C TRP A 241 2.41 -13.77 -9.54
N GLN A 242 2.54 -12.50 -9.16
CA GLN A 242 3.84 -11.94 -8.79
C GLN A 242 4.35 -12.63 -7.51
N ASP A 243 3.48 -12.88 -6.53
CA ASP A 243 3.80 -13.68 -5.34
C ASP A 243 4.05 -15.16 -5.62
N TYR A 244 3.67 -15.68 -6.77
CA TYR A 244 4.09 -17.02 -7.18
C TYR A 244 5.55 -17.03 -7.70
N SER A 245 6.02 -15.88 -8.19
CA SER A 245 7.39 -15.64 -8.67
C SER A 245 8.28 -15.18 -7.52
N LEU A 246 8.97 -16.13 -6.86
CA LEU A 246 9.85 -15.84 -5.71
C LEU A 246 10.81 -14.67 -5.97
N VAL A 247 11.42 -14.63 -7.15
CA VAL A 247 12.39 -13.59 -7.51
C VAL A 247 11.72 -12.21 -7.57
N GLU A 248 10.54 -12.10 -8.19
CA GLU A 248 9.84 -10.83 -8.31
C GLU A 248 9.40 -10.31 -6.94
N SER A 249 8.87 -11.16 -6.06
CA SER A 249 8.47 -10.73 -4.71
C SER A 249 9.64 -10.35 -3.82
N VAL A 250 10.78 -11.05 -3.94
CA VAL A 250 12.00 -10.68 -3.21
C VAL A 250 12.52 -9.32 -3.67
N GLU A 251 12.62 -9.09 -4.99
CA GLU A 251 13.06 -7.79 -5.51
C GLU A 251 12.07 -6.66 -5.22
N TYR A 252 10.77 -6.97 -5.18
CA TYR A 252 9.74 -6.04 -4.74
C TYR A 252 9.96 -5.59 -3.29
N LEU A 253 10.15 -6.54 -2.37
CA LEU A 253 10.34 -6.27 -0.94
C LEU A 253 11.66 -5.57 -0.62
N LYS A 254 12.65 -5.64 -1.51
CA LYS A 254 13.91 -4.88 -1.41
C LYS A 254 13.74 -3.39 -1.72
N GLY A 255 12.62 -3.00 -2.35
CA GLY A 255 12.31 -1.62 -2.71
C GLY A 255 11.66 -0.81 -1.58
N PRO A 256 11.38 0.48 -1.83
CA PRO A 256 10.53 1.28 -0.95
C PRO A 256 9.08 0.81 -1.10
N ILE A 257 8.53 0.19 -0.06
CA ILE A 257 7.17 -0.34 -0.04
C ILE A 257 6.44 0.13 1.23
N PRO A 258 5.11 0.35 1.16
CA PRO A 258 4.33 0.61 2.37
C PRO A 258 4.31 -0.62 3.28
N ASP A 259 3.95 -0.39 4.54
CA ASP A 259 3.58 -1.48 5.44
C ASP A 259 2.39 -2.21 4.84
N GLN A 260 2.50 -3.53 4.77
CA GLN A 260 1.53 -4.33 4.06
C GLN A 260 1.52 -5.78 4.52
N TYR A 261 0.38 -6.40 4.28
CA TYR A 261 0.15 -7.82 4.48
C TYR A 261 -0.46 -8.39 3.20
N SER A 262 -0.06 -9.61 2.83
CA SER A 262 -0.74 -10.39 1.80
C SER A 262 -0.64 -11.87 2.11
N LEU A 263 -1.76 -12.56 1.88
CA LEU A 263 -1.91 -13.99 1.94
C LEU A 263 -2.67 -14.40 0.69
N ASN A 264 -2.06 -15.20 -0.15
CA ASN A 264 -2.70 -15.62 -1.39
C ASN A 264 -2.35 -17.04 -1.82
N HIS A 265 -3.20 -17.59 -2.67
CA HIS A 265 -2.95 -18.84 -3.37
C HIS A 265 -2.71 -18.57 -4.85
N ALA A 266 -1.62 -19.12 -5.38
CA ALA A 266 -1.31 -18.97 -6.79
C ALA A 266 -0.58 -20.20 -7.33
N GLY A 267 -0.71 -20.39 -8.64
CA GLY A 267 -0.09 -21.52 -9.31
C GLY A 267 -0.46 -21.60 -10.78
N HIS A 268 0.12 -22.58 -11.48
CA HIS A 268 -0.20 -22.85 -12.87
C HIS A 268 -0.38 -24.34 -13.16
N GLY A 269 -1.30 -24.65 -14.06
CA GLY A 269 -1.53 -26.01 -14.54
C GLY A 269 -2.07 -26.92 -13.46
N ILE A 270 -1.61 -28.17 -13.42
CA ILE A 270 -2.14 -29.20 -12.51
C ILE A 270 -1.22 -29.44 -11.29
N ASN A 271 0.01 -28.91 -11.30
CA ASN A 271 1.10 -29.49 -10.51
C ASN A 271 1.82 -28.52 -9.58
N SER A 272 1.59 -27.21 -9.67
CA SER A 272 2.48 -26.24 -9.03
C SER A 272 1.65 -25.08 -8.50
N TYR A 273 1.22 -25.23 -7.26
CA TYR A 273 0.45 -24.25 -6.51
C TYR A 273 1.11 -24.02 -5.15
N SER A 274 1.05 -22.79 -4.66
CA SER A 274 1.60 -22.40 -3.36
C SER A 274 0.64 -21.46 -2.63
N LEU A 275 0.68 -21.54 -1.31
CA LEU A 275 0.28 -20.45 -0.43
C LEU A 275 1.47 -19.51 -0.29
N ASN A 276 1.25 -18.24 -0.58
CA ASN A 276 2.25 -17.19 -0.48
C ASN A 276 1.83 -16.24 0.64
N PHE A 277 2.79 -15.93 1.51
CA PHE A 277 2.65 -15.02 2.63
C PHE A 277 3.67 -13.90 2.47
N ARG A 278 3.18 -12.66 2.49
CA ARG A 278 4.00 -11.45 2.48
C ARG A 278 3.61 -10.59 3.65
N TYR A 279 4.62 -10.10 4.35
CA TYR A 279 4.45 -9.25 5.51
C TYR A 279 5.54 -8.19 5.49
N ALA A 280 5.19 -6.92 5.62
CA ALA A 280 6.16 -5.84 5.75
C ALA A 280 5.65 -4.86 6.81
N LEU A 281 6.40 -4.68 7.89
CA LEU A 281 6.07 -3.74 8.96
C LEU A 281 7.37 -3.16 9.51
N GLY A 282 7.48 -1.82 9.49
CA GLY A 282 8.66 -1.12 9.97
C GLY A 282 9.94 -1.56 9.25
N ASP A 283 10.95 -1.99 10.01
CA ASP A 283 12.27 -2.38 9.48
C ASP A 283 12.31 -3.77 8.82
N ILE A 284 11.23 -4.55 8.91
CA ILE A 284 11.26 -5.97 8.55
C ILE A 284 10.25 -6.28 7.44
N ALA A 285 10.72 -6.99 6.41
CA ALA A 285 9.90 -7.72 5.47
C ALA A 285 10.11 -9.22 5.58
N VAL A 286 9.04 -9.97 5.36
CA VAL A 286 9.03 -11.42 5.29
C VAL A 286 8.28 -11.84 4.03
N PHE A 287 8.89 -12.75 3.29
CA PHE A 287 8.23 -13.49 2.21
C PHE A 287 8.36 -14.97 2.49
N ALA A 288 7.23 -15.67 2.51
CA ALA A 288 7.20 -17.10 2.71
C ALA A 288 6.31 -17.78 1.67
N GLN A 289 6.75 -18.92 1.13
CA GLN A 289 5.93 -19.75 0.24
C GLN A 289 5.91 -21.19 0.75
N SER A 290 4.71 -21.75 0.85
CA SER A 290 4.51 -23.19 1.08
C SER A 290 3.80 -23.83 -0.09
N ALA A 291 4.25 -25.00 -0.54
CA ALA A 291 3.52 -25.76 -1.56
C ALA A 291 2.12 -26.14 -1.05
N TRP A 292 1.08 -25.85 -1.82
CA TRP A 292 -0.31 -26.12 -1.43
C TRP A 292 -1.18 -26.43 -2.64
N GLY A 293 -1.67 -27.68 -2.72
CA GLY A 293 -2.36 -28.24 -3.87
C GLY A 293 -1.43 -28.92 -4.87
N GLY A 294 -1.99 -29.29 -6.03
CA GLY A 294 -1.30 -30.02 -7.09
C GLY A 294 -1.40 -31.55 -6.98
N ALA A 295 -1.19 -32.26 -8.10
CA ALA A 295 -1.45 -33.70 -8.19
C ALA A 295 -0.44 -34.62 -7.45
N TYR A 296 0.69 -34.10 -6.99
CA TYR A 296 1.83 -34.92 -6.51
C TYR A 296 2.08 -34.84 -5.01
N GLN A 297 1.31 -34.07 -4.26
CA GLN A 297 1.50 -33.91 -2.81
C GLN A 297 0.21 -34.27 -2.08
N SER A 298 0.34 -34.88 -0.91
CA SER A 298 -0.81 -35.11 -0.03
C SER A 298 -1.19 -33.83 0.68
N ALA A 299 -2.48 -33.50 0.70
CA ALA A 299 -3.00 -32.32 1.42
C ALA A 299 -2.55 -32.28 2.89
N SER A 300 -2.49 -33.45 3.56
CA SER A 300 -2.01 -33.55 4.95
C SER A 300 -0.56 -33.07 5.10
N ALA A 301 0.37 -33.58 4.29
CA ALA A 301 1.77 -33.16 4.37
C ALA A 301 1.97 -31.67 4.03
N GLN A 302 1.12 -31.11 3.17
CA GLN A 302 1.14 -29.68 2.86
C GLN A 302 0.60 -28.83 4.02
N ALA A 303 -0.40 -29.35 4.75
CA ALA A 303 -0.95 -28.69 5.93
C ALA A 303 0.08 -28.69 7.05
N ASP A 304 0.72 -29.84 7.32
CA ASP A 304 1.80 -29.95 8.30
C ASP A 304 2.94 -28.96 7.99
N ALA A 305 3.33 -28.83 6.72
CA ALA A 305 4.37 -27.89 6.29
C ALA A 305 3.94 -26.42 6.43
N TRP A 306 2.66 -26.12 6.22
CA TRP A 306 2.11 -24.78 6.44
C TRP A 306 2.08 -24.43 7.93
N ASP A 307 1.59 -25.32 8.77
CA ASP A 307 1.50 -25.11 10.22
C ASP A 307 2.90 -24.93 10.84
N GLU A 308 3.89 -25.71 10.37
CA GLU A 308 5.29 -25.52 10.77
C GLU A 308 5.80 -24.13 10.39
N LEU A 309 5.57 -23.69 9.15
CA LEU A 309 5.92 -22.35 8.70
C LEU A 309 5.24 -21.29 9.58
N GLN A 310 3.95 -21.45 9.89
CA GLN A 310 3.22 -20.48 10.70
C GLN A 310 3.73 -20.39 12.13
N SER A 311 4.07 -21.51 12.74
CA SER A 311 4.68 -21.54 14.07
C SER A 311 6.01 -20.76 14.10
N ARG A 312 6.83 -20.93 13.06
CA ARG A 312 8.12 -20.21 12.90
C ARG A 312 7.91 -18.72 12.68
N LEU A 313 6.99 -18.34 11.79
CA LEU A 313 6.62 -16.94 11.54
C LEU A 313 6.05 -16.28 12.80
N SER A 314 5.15 -16.94 13.51
CA SER A 314 4.57 -16.42 14.75
C SER A 314 5.62 -16.16 15.82
N SER A 315 6.57 -17.09 15.98
CA SER A 315 7.68 -16.97 16.94
C SER A 315 8.60 -15.80 16.60
N LEU A 316 8.81 -15.54 15.31
CA LEU A 316 9.55 -14.37 14.82
C LEU A 316 8.78 -13.08 15.13
N MET A 317 7.50 -13.03 14.74
CA MET A 317 6.66 -11.84 14.82
C MET A 317 6.38 -11.37 16.26
N ILE A 318 6.17 -12.30 17.21
CA ILE A 318 5.95 -11.97 18.63
C ILE A 318 7.15 -11.22 19.25
N ARG A 319 8.35 -11.41 18.69
CA ARG A 319 9.59 -10.84 19.22
C ARG A 319 10.02 -9.57 18.49
N MET A 320 9.29 -9.16 17.45
CA MET A 320 9.64 -7.98 16.68
C MET A 320 9.10 -6.72 17.37
N PRO A 321 9.94 -5.70 17.60
CA PRO A 321 9.44 -4.42 18.08
C PRO A 321 8.54 -3.79 17.02
N VAL A 322 7.37 -3.33 17.44
CA VAL A 322 6.40 -2.59 16.60
C VAL A 322 6.67 -1.07 16.68
N ASP A 323 7.66 -0.66 17.49
CA ASP A 323 7.91 0.74 17.77
C ASP A 323 8.60 1.45 16.60
N GLY A 324 7.95 2.51 16.12
CA GLY A 324 8.50 3.42 15.12
C GLY A 324 8.09 3.05 13.70
N LEU A 325 6.90 3.50 13.28
CA LEU A 325 6.57 3.68 11.87
C LEU A 325 7.46 4.80 11.31
N ASP A 326 8.75 4.48 11.12
CA ASP A 326 9.64 5.35 10.37
C ASP A 326 9.12 5.40 8.93
N SER A 327 9.05 6.60 8.38
CA SER A 327 8.67 6.88 6.99
C SER A 327 9.63 6.26 5.96
N SER A 328 10.73 5.67 6.41
CA SER A 328 11.61 4.84 5.60
C SER A 328 10.86 3.58 5.12
N TYR A 329 10.16 3.69 3.98
CA TYR A 329 9.52 2.56 3.28
C TYR A 329 10.50 1.47 2.83
N VAL A 330 11.79 1.67 3.04
CA VAL A 330 12.84 0.73 2.70
C VAL A 330 13.19 -0.08 3.94
N ARG A 331 13.06 -1.40 3.83
CA ARG A 331 13.26 -2.32 4.95
C ARG A 331 14.73 -2.51 5.24
N LYS A 332 15.07 -2.60 6.52
CA LYS A 332 16.42 -2.96 6.97
C LYS A 332 16.69 -4.45 6.84
N TYR A 333 15.67 -5.27 7.06
CA TYR A 333 15.80 -6.73 7.05
C TYR A 333 14.75 -7.37 6.14
N LEU A 334 15.16 -8.41 5.43
CA LEU A 334 14.29 -9.24 4.60
C LEU A 334 14.54 -10.71 4.89
N ILE A 335 13.49 -11.42 5.26
CA ILE A 335 13.50 -12.87 5.49
C ILE A 335 12.74 -13.54 4.35
N VAL A 336 13.39 -14.49 3.69
CA VAL A 336 12.81 -15.21 2.55
C VAL A 336 12.79 -16.70 2.88
N TYR A 337 11.62 -17.32 2.88
CA TYR A 337 11.46 -18.76 3.05
C TYR A 337 10.67 -19.35 1.89
N SER A 338 11.10 -20.49 1.35
CA SER A 338 10.24 -21.22 0.41
C SER A 338 10.59 -22.70 0.39
N ASN A 339 9.70 -23.53 0.92
CA ASN A 339 9.76 -24.99 0.72
C ASN A 339 9.35 -25.41 -0.71
N PHE A 340 8.86 -24.46 -1.50
CA PHE A 340 8.37 -24.65 -2.85
C PHE A 340 9.44 -24.38 -3.92
N ARG A 341 10.29 -23.36 -3.74
CA ARG A 341 11.25 -22.88 -4.75
C ARG A 341 12.71 -23.05 -4.39
N ILE A 342 13.09 -22.87 -3.11
CA ILE A 342 14.49 -22.92 -2.66
C ILE A 342 14.79 -24.11 -1.75
N GLY A 343 13.79 -24.95 -1.49
CA GLY A 343 13.94 -26.26 -0.85
C GLY A 343 14.19 -26.17 0.65
N ASP A 344 13.12 -25.93 1.40
CA ASP A 344 13.05 -25.77 2.87
C ASP A 344 14.21 -24.96 3.47
N LYS A 345 14.59 -23.90 2.76
CA LYS A 345 15.64 -22.96 3.17
C LYS A 345 15.01 -21.63 3.56
N VAL A 346 15.68 -20.97 4.48
CA VAL A 346 15.48 -19.55 4.78
C VAL A 346 16.72 -18.77 4.38
N GLU A 347 16.51 -17.63 3.74
CA GLU A 347 17.54 -16.63 3.46
C GLU A 347 17.26 -15.40 4.30
N PHE A 348 18.32 -14.82 4.84
CA PHE A 348 18.25 -13.59 5.60
C PHE A 348 19.10 -12.52 4.92
N TRP A 349 18.49 -11.37 4.66
CA TRP A 349 19.09 -10.26 3.96
C TRP A 349 19.07 -9.03 4.86
N GLU A 350 20.17 -8.30 4.89
CA GLU A 350 20.29 -7.01 5.58
C GLU A 350 20.57 -5.91 4.55
N GLN A 351 19.88 -4.79 4.71
CA GLN A 351 20.15 -3.58 3.97
C GLN A 351 21.09 -2.66 4.76
N SER A 352 22.19 -2.26 4.13
CA SER A 352 23.10 -1.26 4.66
C SER A 352 23.52 -0.31 3.55
N ASN A 353 23.33 1.00 3.77
CA ASN A 353 23.66 2.05 2.80
C ASN A 353 23.04 1.82 1.41
N GLY A 354 21.76 1.42 1.37
CA GLY A 354 21.02 1.16 0.13
C GLY A 354 21.41 -0.14 -0.60
N THR A 355 22.32 -0.95 -0.05
CA THR A 355 22.74 -2.23 -0.62
C THR A 355 22.22 -3.39 0.21
N TRP A 356 21.62 -4.38 -0.44
CA TRP A 356 21.18 -5.62 0.19
C TRP A 356 22.28 -6.68 0.18
N THR A 357 22.58 -7.24 1.35
CA THR A 357 23.58 -8.31 1.52
C THR A 357 22.92 -9.52 2.18
N GLN A 358 23.07 -10.70 1.58
CA GLN A 358 22.63 -11.95 2.21
C GLN A 358 23.60 -12.35 3.32
N LEU A 359 23.06 -12.61 4.51
CA LEU A 359 23.81 -13.08 5.67
C LEU A 359 23.80 -14.62 5.69
N GLU A 360 24.66 -15.24 4.89
CA GLU A 360 24.66 -16.70 4.64
C GLU A 360 24.76 -17.58 5.91
N LYS A 361 25.36 -17.05 6.98
CA LYS A 361 25.48 -17.74 8.28
C LYS A 361 24.14 -17.82 9.04
N LEU A 362 23.16 -16.98 8.69
CA LEU A 362 21.84 -16.91 9.34
C LEU A 362 20.81 -17.63 8.46
N ASN A 363 20.93 -18.95 8.40
CA ASN A 363 20.18 -19.81 7.48
C ASN A 363 19.11 -20.67 8.18
N THR A 364 18.74 -20.32 9.41
CA THR A 364 17.61 -20.92 10.14
C THR A 364 16.82 -19.82 10.84
N PHE A 365 15.51 -20.05 11.07
CA PHE A 365 14.66 -19.10 11.79
C PHE A 365 15.19 -18.81 13.20
N ASP A 366 15.71 -19.80 13.91
CA ASP A 366 16.22 -19.61 15.28
C ASP A 366 17.42 -18.65 15.31
N LEU A 367 18.38 -18.81 14.39
CA LEU A 367 19.54 -17.93 14.26
C LEU A 367 19.12 -16.50 13.87
N ILE A 368 18.15 -16.36 12.96
CA ILE A 368 17.62 -15.06 12.56
C ILE A 368 16.95 -14.37 13.74
N VAL A 369 16.10 -15.09 14.48
CA VAL A 369 15.43 -14.56 15.67
C VAL A 369 16.45 -14.13 16.72
N GLU A 370 17.49 -14.93 16.98
CA GLU A 370 18.57 -14.56 17.90
C GLU A 370 19.27 -13.26 17.46
N TYR A 371 19.64 -13.17 16.19
CA TYR A 371 20.27 -11.99 15.62
C TYR A 371 19.41 -10.73 15.73
N LEU A 372 18.11 -10.83 15.44
CA LEU A 372 17.18 -9.70 15.56
C LEU A 372 17.02 -9.25 17.02
N ASN A 373 16.94 -10.18 17.97
CA ASN A 373 16.87 -9.83 19.41
C ASN A 373 18.09 -9.04 19.87
N MET A 374 19.29 -9.42 19.42
CA MET A 374 20.53 -8.68 19.68
C MET A 374 20.49 -7.29 19.03
N SER A 375 20.05 -7.21 17.77
CA SER A 375 20.03 -5.98 16.98
C SER A 375 19.09 -4.91 17.53
N TYR A 376 17.96 -5.32 18.11
CA TYR A 376 16.99 -4.41 18.75
C TYR A 376 17.25 -4.19 20.25
N GLY A 377 18.32 -4.76 20.80
CA GLY A 377 18.64 -4.59 22.22
C GLY A 377 17.57 -5.16 23.16
N LEU A 378 16.78 -6.15 22.69
CA LEU A 378 15.76 -6.84 23.49
C LEU A 378 16.39 -7.78 24.54
N GLU A 379 17.72 -7.91 24.56
CA GLU A 379 18.49 -8.75 25.48
C GLU A 379 18.74 -8.17 26.88
N LYS A 380 17.81 -7.37 27.45
CA LYS A 380 18.00 -6.93 28.85
C LYS A 380 17.97 -8.07 29.89
N ASP A 381 17.70 -9.32 29.50
CA ASP A 381 17.60 -10.48 30.39
C ASP A 381 18.47 -11.71 29.98
N ARG A 382 19.69 -11.55 29.45
CA ARG A 382 20.55 -12.71 29.09
C ARG A 382 21.89 -12.76 29.83
N HIS A 383 21.96 -13.72 30.75
CA HIS A 383 23.19 -14.22 31.39
C HIS A 383 23.81 -15.45 30.67
N TYR A 384 23.44 -15.79 29.43
CA TYR A 384 23.58 -17.19 28.97
C TYR A 384 24.35 -17.49 27.68
N TYR A 385 24.73 -16.54 26.82
CA TYR A 385 25.31 -16.92 25.51
C TYR A 385 26.40 -15.95 25.03
N HIS A 386 27.66 -16.29 25.29
CA HIS A 386 28.85 -15.56 24.81
C HIS A 386 29.72 -16.41 23.86
N GLY A 387 29.18 -17.45 23.22
CA GLY A 387 30.01 -18.50 22.59
C GLY A 387 30.01 -18.59 21.06
N LEU A 388 29.25 -17.77 20.31
CA LEU A 388 28.98 -18.06 18.88
C LEU A 388 29.54 -17.05 17.87
N LEU A 389 30.16 -15.95 18.30
CA LEU A 389 30.62 -14.90 17.39
C LEU A 389 32.13 -14.58 17.45
N ASP A 390 32.92 -15.33 18.22
CA ASP A 390 34.33 -14.99 18.50
C ASP A 390 35.35 -15.97 17.88
N GLU A 391 35.05 -16.51 16.70
CA GLU A 391 36.03 -17.25 15.89
C GLU A 391 36.24 -16.51 14.55
N SER A 392 36.93 -15.37 14.62
CA SER A 392 37.61 -14.79 13.46
C SER A 392 39.12 -14.95 13.64
N ASP A 393 39.69 -15.79 12.78
CA ASP A 393 41.00 -15.64 12.16
C ASP A 393 42.21 -15.35 13.09
N GLU A 394 42.72 -16.41 13.71
CA GLU A 394 44.18 -16.60 13.83
C GLU A 394 44.58 -17.78 12.94
N ASP A 395 44.98 -17.48 11.70
CA ASP A 395 46.12 -18.11 10.98
C ASP A 395 46.50 -17.31 9.72
#